data_AF-A0A135VBG8-F1
#
_entry.id   AF-A0A135VBG8-F1
#
_cell.length_a   1.000
_cell.length_b   1.000
_cell.length_c   1.000
_cell.angle_alpha   90.00
_cell.angle_beta   90.00
_cell.angle_gamma   90.00
#
_symmetry.space_group_name_H-M   'P 1'
#
loop_
_entity.id
_entity.type
_entity.pdbx_description
1 polymer ?
#
loop_
_entity_poly.entity_id
_entity_poly.type
_entity_poly.pdbx_seq_one_letter_code
_entity_poly.pdbx_strand_id
1 'polypeptide(L)'
;MTERQQELERIRDEVRQDPEDVSDDTMKYFWKLVRQIKREPQPDDDEIIVAAEARDILFEVSRGRTYRLGPSLAVMTLIGLVPLAVYLWLLQTPLVWSSILTWTLTDIWQVVFRFICVMGVVAFFYPLGRVIAGMVLGIRLLGMCRDQYYEPTIKIDYVTFLKTPPPKRKWFFFFAGFWTVITSIIVGIIGLIVAGDLTGFIPATILLLFEGYVVYSGNPSPTRGEMGHYNREKKIEKAWRKKLAQPE
;
A
#
# COMPACT_ATOMS: atom_id res chain seq x y z
N MET A 1 11.57 -8.73 -32.43
CA MET A 1 10.81 -9.38 -31.36
C MET A 1 11.79 -10.15 -30.48
N THR A 2 11.87 -9.83 -29.20
CA THR A 2 12.75 -10.53 -28.25
C THR A 2 12.14 -11.87 -27.85
N GLU A 3 12.96 -12.83 -27.42
CA GLU A 3 12.47 -14.11 -26.85
C GLU A 3 11.53 -13.85 -25.66
N ARG A 4 11.85 -12.84 -24.84
CA ARG A 4 11.01 -12.42 -23.71
C ARG A 4 9.64 -11.92 -24.15
N GLN A 5 9.57 -11.13 -25.22
CA GLN A 5 8.31 -10.64 -25.77
C GLN A 5 7.41 -11.80 -26.23
N GLN A 6 7.98 -12.77 -26.94
CA GLN A 6 7.27 -14.00 -27.36
C GLN A 6 6.69 -14.75 -26.15
N GLU A 7 7.48 -14.92 -25.09
CA GLU A 7 7.00 -15.59 -23.87
C GLU A 7 5.92 -14.79 -23.14
N LEU A 8 6.01 -13.46 -23.10
CA LEU A 8 4.97 -12.62 -22.51
C LEU A 8 3.65 -12.70 -23.30
N GLU A 9 3.72 -12.74 -24.63
CA GLU A 9 2.56 -12.91 -25.49
C GLU A 9 1.92 -14.28 -25.29
N ARG A 10 2.72 -15.35 -25.25
CA ARG A 10 2.25 -16.70 -24.95
C ARG A 10 1.50 -16.76 -23.61
N ILE A 11 2.08 -16.18 -22.56
CA ILE A 11 1.45 -16.12 -21.23
C ILE A 11 0.19 -15.28 -21.26
N ARG A 12 0.19 -14.12 -21.92
CA ARG A 12 -1.01 -13.27 -22.04
C ARG A 12 -2.14 -14.04 -22.70
N ASP A 13 -1.84 -14.81 -23.75
CA ASP A 13 -2.85 -15.55 -24.50
C ASP A 13 -3.38 -16.74 -23.68
N GLU A 14 -2.53 -17.44 -22.93
CA GLU A 14 -2.92 -18.45 -21.94
C GLU A 14 -3.86 -17.86 -20.88
N VAL A 15 -3.47 -16.73 -20.27
CA VAL A 15 -4.27 -15.99 -19.29
C VAL A 15 -5.60 -15.50 -19.88
N ARG A 16 -5.65 -15.15 -21.18
CA ARG A 16 -6.90 -14.71 -21.83
C ARG A 16 -7.86 -15.86 -22.10
N GLN A 17 -7.34 -17.06 -22.38
CA GLN A 17 -8.16 -18.23 -22.69
C GLN A 17 -8.84 -18.78 -21.44
N ASP A 18 -8.07 -18.96 -20.36
CA ASP A 18 -8.58 -19.43 -19.08
C ASP A 18 -7.85 -18.75 -17.91
N PRO A 19 -8.34 -17.58 -17.46
CA PRO A 19 -7.66 -16.83 -16.41
C PRO A 19 -7.80 -17.44 -15.01
N GLU A 20 -8.74 -18.38 -14.81
CA GLU A 20 -8.98 -19.03 -13.52
C GLU A 20 -8.08 -20.28 -13.32
N ASP A 21 -7.68 -20.94 -14.41
CA ASP A 21 -6.87 -22.17 -14.40
C ASP A 21 -5.43 -21.96 -14.92
N VAL A 22 -4.85 -20.77 -14.72
CA VAL A 22 -3.45 -20.52 -15.09
C VAL A 22 -2.52 -21.25 -14.13
N SER A 23 -1.65 -22.10 -14.68
CA SER A 23 -0.76 -22.94 -13.86
C SER A 23 0.18 -22.12 -12.97
N ASP A 24 0.49 -22.66 -11.78
CA ASP A 24 1.42 -22.06 -10.82
C ASP A 24 2.81 -21.80 -11.43
N ASP A 25 3.25 -22.66 -12.35
CA ASP A 25 4.54 -22.53 -13.00
C ASP A 25 4.54 -21.44 -14.07
N THR A 26 3.46 -21.31 -14.85
CA THR A 26 3.23 -20.15 -15.73
C THR A 26 3.26 -18.86 -14.91
N MET A 27 2.57 -18.82 -13.77
CA MET A 27 2.52 -17.65 -12.89
C MET A 27 3.89 -17.29 -12.30
N LYS A 28 4.66 -18.27 -11.83
CA LYS A 28 6.04 -18.05 -11.35
C LYS A 28 6.93 -17.51 -12.46
N TYR A 29 6.78 -18.04 -13.67
CA TYR A 29 7.57 -17.62 -14.83
C TYR A 29 7.21 -16.20 -15.26
N PHE A 30 5.91 -15.86 -15.33
CA PHE A 30 5.43 -14.51 -15.56
C PHE A 30 6.06 -13.49 -14.60
N TRP A 31 6.02 -13.75 -13.29
CA TRP A 31 6.63 -12.86 -12.30
C TRP A 31 8.17 -12.82 -12.37
N LYS A 32 8.82 -13.83 -12.98
CA LYS A 32 10.25 -13.78 -13.29
C LYS A 32 10.53 -12.80 -14.44
N LEU A 33 9.76 -12.85 -15.53
CA LEU A 33 9.90 -11.94 -16.67
C LEU A 33 9.64 -10.48 -16.26
N VAL A 34 8.55 -10.23 -15.53
CA VAL A 34 8.23 -8.91 -14.96
C VAL A 34 9.37 -8.36 -14.10
N ARG A 35 10.04 -9.22 -13.32
CA ARG A 35 11.21 -8.79 -12.50
C ARG A 35 12.42 -8.42 -13.36
N GLN A 36 12.58 -9.02 -14.55
CA GLN A 36 13.64 -8.63 -15.49
C GLN A 36 13.35 -7.23 -16.07
N ILE A 37 12.12 -7.01 -16.58
CA ILE A 37 11.65 -5.70 -17.07
C ILE A 37 11.90 -4.61 -16.02
N LYS A 38 11.47 -4.84 -14.77
CA LYS A 38 11.63 -3.87 -13.67
C LYS A 38 13.08 -3.49 -13.35
N ARG A 39 14.05 -4.33 -13.69
CA ARG A 39 15.48 -4.15 -13.41
C ARG A 39 16.24 -3.52 -14.57
N GLU A 40 15.61 -3.39 -15.73
CA GLU A 40 16.25 -2.78 -16.89
C GLU A 40 16.19 -1.25 -16.86
N PRO A 41 17.27 -0.57 -17.27
CA PRO A 41 17.29 0.89 -17.44
C PRO A 41 16.23 1.41 -18.41
N GLN A 42 16.11 0.73 -19.55
CA GLN A 42 15.24 1.11 -20.66
C GLN A 42 14.53 -0.15 -21.17
N PRO A 43 13.53 -0.65 -20.42
CA PRO A 43 12.71 -1.76 -20.89
C PRO A 43 11.96 -1.39 -22.15
N ASP A 44 11.72 -2.38 -23.01
CA ASP A 44 10.93 -2.21 -24.24
C ASP A 44 9.46 -1.89 -23.91
N ASP A 45 8.88 -0.93 -24.63
CA ASP A 45 7.53 -0.43 -24.38
C ASP A 45 6.45 -1.47 -24.69
N ASP A 46 6.65 -2.32 -25.70
CA ASP A 46 5.71 -3.38 -26.07
C ASP A 46 5.69 -4.47 -24.99
N GLU A 47 6.86 -4.85 -24.47
CA GLU A 47 6.95 -5.80 -23.36
C GLU A 47 6.23 -5.29 -22.10
N ILE A 48 6.32 -3.99 -21.80
CA ILE A 48 5.59 -3.37 -20.68
C ILE A 48 4.09 -3.49 -20.90
N ILE A 49 3.60 -3.19 -22.11
CA ILE A 49 2.18 -3.24 -22.44
C ILE A 49 1.66 -4.67 -22.29
N VAL A 50 2.32 -5.66 -22.90
CA VAL A 50 1.91 -7.07 -22.83
C VAL A 50 1.93 -7.58 -21.39
N ALA A 51 2.97 -7.26 -20.62
CA ALA A 51 3.05 -7.63 -19.21
C ALA A 51 1.95 -6.98 -18.35
N ALA A 52 1.58 -5.73 -18.65
CA ALA A 52 0.49 -5.04 -17.97
C ALA A 52 -0.88 -5.62 -18.30
N GLU A 53 -1.14 -5.98 -19.56
CA GLU A 53 -2.37 -6.65 -19.97
C GLU A 53 -2.56 -7.98 -19.25
N ALA A 54 -1.55 -8.86 -19.27
CA ALA A 54 -1.61 -10.15 -18.59
C ALA A 54 -1.85 -9.97 -17.07
N ARG A 55 -1.12 -9.03 -16.45
CA ARG A 55 -1.29 -8.73 -15.01
C ARG A 55 -2.70 -8.25 -14.70
N ASP A 56 -3.28 -7.42 -15.55
CA ASP A 56 -4.58 -6.81 -15.27
C ASP A 56 -5.73 -7.80 -15.39
N ILE A 57 -5.64 -8.79 -16.29
CA ILE A 57 -6.57 -9.92 -16.36
C ILE A 57 -6.48 -10.76 -15.07
N LEU A 58 -5.26 -11.16 -14.69
CA LEU A 58 -5.01 -11.91 -13.45
C LEU A 58 -5.46 -11.14 -12.20
N PHE A 59 -5.32 -9.82 -12.23
CA PHE A 59 -5.76 -8.95 -11.15
C PHE A 59 -7.29 -8.96 -11.02
N GLU A 60 -8.02 -8.86 -12.14
CA GLU A 60 -9.47 -8.83 -12.12
C GLU A 60 -10.08 -10.15 -11.63
N VAL A 61 -9.50 -11.29 -12.02
CA VAL A 61 -9.92 -12.60 -11.49
C VAL A 61 -9.65 -12.72 -9.99
N SER A 62 -8.46 -12.31 -9.53
CA SER A 62 -8.07 -12.49 -8.12
C SER A 62 -8.63 -11.45 -7.15
N ARG A 63 -8.94 -10.22 -7.62
CA ARG A 63 -9.34 -9.08 -6.77
C ARG A 63 -10.73 -8.55 -7.08
N GLY A 64 -11.33 -9.00 -8.17
CA GLY A 64 -12.60 -8.51 -8.67
C GLY A 64 -12.51 -7.12 -9.30
N ARG A 65 -13.67 -6.46 -9.35
CA ARG A 65 -13.87 -5.22 -10.08
C ARG A 65 -13.09 -4.03 -9.49
N THR A 66 -12.59 -3.18 -10.39
CA THR A 66 -12.06 -1.85 -10.04
C THR A 66 -13.15 -0.79 -10.17
N TYR A 67 -13.36 -0.02 -9.11
CA TYR A 67 -14.35 1.07 -9.02
C TYR A 67 -13.70 2.43 -9.30
N ARG A 68 -14.50 3.40 -9.77
CA ARG A 68 -14.02 4.75 -10.08
C ARG A 68 -13.39 5.41 -8.86
N LEU A 69 -12.16 5.90 -9.01
CA LEU A 69 -11.35 6.42 -7.90
C LEU A 69 -12.07 7.51 -7.08
N GLY A 70 -12.53 8.57 -7.74
CA GLY A 70 -13.09 9.76 -7.06
C GLY A 70 -14.28 9.45 -6.14
N PRO A 71 -15.40 8.90 -6.65
CA PRO A 71 -16.55 8.57 -5.82
C PRO A 71 -16.22 7.58 -4.70
N SER A 72 -15.45 6.53 -4.99
CA SER A 72 -15.09 5.54 -3.98
C SER A 72 -14.18 6.12 -2.88
N LEU A 73 -13.23 6.99 -3.24
CA LEU A 73 -12.37 7.68 -2.29
C LEU A 73 -13.17 8.65 -1.41
N ALA A 74 -14.13 9.37 -1.99
CA ALA A 74 -15.03 10.25 -1.24
C ALA A 74 -15.86 9.46 -0.22
N VAL A 75 -16.46 8.33 -0.63
CA VAL A 75 -17.21 7.44 0.28
C VAL A 75 -16.31 6.92 1.41
N MET A 76 -15.11 6.42 1.09
CA MET A 76 -14.15 5.95 2.10
C MET A 76 -13.79 7.05 3.10
N THR A 77 -13.56 8.28 2.60
CA THR A 77 -13.26 9.43 3.44
C THR A 77 -14.44 9.74 4.37
N LEU A 78 -15.67 9.79 3.86
CA LEU A 78 -16.87 10.01 4.66
C LEU A 78 -17.07 8.94 5.73
N ILE A 79 -16.86 7.66 5.39
CA ILE A 79 -16.93 6.57 6.37
C ILE A 79 -15.83 6.73 7.42
N GLY A 80 -14.61 7.11 7.03
CA GLY A 80 -13.51 7.37 7.96
C GLY A 80 -13.71 8.58 8.87
N LEU A 81 -14.59 9.54 8.52
CA LEU A 81 -14.98 10.63 9.41
C LEU A 81 -15.87 10.15 10.56
N VAL A 82 -16.57 9.02 10.42
CA VAL A 82 -17.40 8.45 11.50
C VAL A 82 -16.56 8.05 12.73
N PRO A 83 -15.52 7.19 12.62
CA PRO A 83 -14.69 6.87 13.77
C PRO A 83 -13.93 8.09 14.29
N LEU A 84 -13.59 9.07 13.45
CA LEU A 84 -13.02 10.34 13.92
C LEU A 84 -14.03 11.11 14.79
N ALA A 85 -15.28 11.23 14.37
CA ALA A 85 -16.32 11.89 15.14
C ALA A 85 -16.60 11.16 16.47
N VAL A 86 -16.62 9.82 16.47
CA VAL A 86 -16.76 9.02 17.70
C VAL A 86 -15.55 9.21 18.61
N TYR A 87 -14.32 9.24 18.07
CA TYR A 87 -13.12 9.55 18.85
C TYR A 87 -13.24 10.91 19.54
N LEU A 88 -13.59 11.96 18.79
CA LEU A 88 -13.78 13.31 19.32
C LEU A 88 -14.89 13.39 20.38
N TRP A 89 -15.98 12.64 20.20
CA TRP A 89 -17.04 12.53 21.21
C TRP A 89 -16.54 11.86 22.49
N LEU A 90 -15.76 10.78 22.37
CA LEU A 90 -15.16 10.11 23.52
C LEU A 90 -14.20 11.01 24.31
N LEU A 91 -13.58 12.03 23.67
CA LEU A 91 -12.69 12.98 24.35
C LEU A 91 -13.41 13.86 25.39
N GLN A 92 -14.74 13.91 25.39
CA GLN A 92 -15.53 14.63 26.42
C GLN A 92 -15.32 14.08 27.84
N THR A 93 -14.87 12.82 27.96
CA THR A 93 -14.53 12.21 29.24
C THR A 93 -13.00 12.15 29.39
N PRO A 94 -12.35 13.10 30.06
CA PRO A 94 -10.88 13.19 30.05
C PRO A 94 -10.24 11.98 30.73
N LEU A 95 -9.13 11.50 30.16
CA LEU A 95 -8.28 10.48 30.78
C LEU A 95 -7.11 11.15 31.47
N VAL A 96 -6.90 10.85 32.75
CA VAL A 96 -5.77 11.37 33.52
C VAL A 96 -4.57 10.46 33.30
N TRP A 97 -3.75 10.77 32.30
CA TRP A 97 -2.58 9.98 31.92
C TRP A 97 -1.52 9.88 33.02
N SER A 98 -1.43 10.87 33.91
CA SER A 98 -0.50 10.85 35.05
C SER A 98 -0.85 9.82 36.13
N SER A 99 -2.07 9.29 36.13
CA SER A 99 -2.56 8.33 37.13
C SER A 99 -2.93 6.98 36.50
N ILE A 100 -2.19 6.55 35.48
CA ILE A 100 -2.44 5.30 34.75
C ILE A 100 -2.52 4.05 35.64
N LEU A 101 -1.77 4.03 36.75
CA LEU A 101 -1.75 2.91 37.70
C LEU A 101 -3.02 2.81 38.56
N THR A 102 -3.84 3.86 38.61
CA THR A 102 -5.09 3.89 39.38
C THR A 102 -6.31 3.89 38.46
N TRP A 103 -6.13 3.62 37.17
CA TRP A 103 -7.23 3.55 36.21
C TRP A 103 -8.19 2.43 36.56
N THR A 104 -9.47 2.76 36.45
CA THR A 104 -10.57 1.82 36.58
C THR A 104 -10.76 1.04 35.28
N LEU A 105 -11.61 0.01 35.33
CA LEU A 105 -12.01 -0.73 34.13
C LEU A 105 -12.66 0.18 33.08
N THR A 106 -13.39 1.22 33.51
CA THR A 106 -14.00 2.21 32.61
C THR A 106 -12.96 3.00 31.83
N ASP A 107 -11.88 3.43 32.48
CA ASP A 107 -10.78 4.16 31.85
C ASP A 107 -10.07 3.30 30.80
N ILE A 108 -9.83 2.03 31.14
CA ILE A 108 -9.23 1.06 30.22
C ILE A 108 -10.12 0.87 28.98
N TRP A 109 -11.42 0.70 29.15
CA TRP A 109 -12.35 0.59 28.02
C TRP A 109 -12.38 1.84 27.16
N GLN A 110 -12.33 3.03 27.76
CA GLN A 110 -12.23 4.28 27.00
C GLN A 110 -10.98 4.32 26.12
N VAL A 111 -9.81 3.91 26.64
CA VAL A 111 -8.58 3.82 25.83
C VAL A 111 -8.76 2.82 24.69
N VAL A 112 -9.33 1.64 24.95
CA VAL A 112 -9.56 0.62 23.92
C VAL A 112 -10.48 1.16 22.82
N PHE A 113 -11.61 1.78 23.17
CA PHE A 113 -12.52 2.34 22.18
C PHE A 113 -11.90 3.49 21.39
N ARG A 114 -11.16 4.39 22.05
CA ARG A 114 -10.39 5.44 21.37
C ARG A 114 -9.38 4.84 20.40
N PHE A 115 -8.62 3.84 20.84
CA PHE A 115 -7.65 3.13 20.00
C PHE A 115 -8.31 2.53 18.75
N ILE A 116 -9.45 1.84 18.90
CA ILE A 116 -10.21 1.28 17.78
C ILE A 116 -10.66 2.39 16.83
N CYS A 117 -11.12 3.53 17.35
CA CYS A 117 -11.49 4.67 16.52
C CYS A 117 -10.29 5.20 15.71
N VAL A 118 -9.12 5.37 16.34
CA VAL A 118 -7.91 5.82 15.64
C VAL A 118 -7.49 4.82 14.56
N MET A 119 -7.52 3.52 14.86
CA MET A 119 -7.27 2.47 13.85
C MET A 119 -8.27 2.51 12.71
N GLY A 120 -9.54 2.78 13.00
CA GLY A 120 -10.58 3.01 11.98
C GLY A 120 -10.24 4.18 11.07
N VAL A 121 -9.87 5.35 11.64
CA VAL A 121 -9.44 6.52 10.87
C VAL A 121 -8.25 6.17 9.97
N VAL A 122 -7.22 5.53 10.52
CA VAL A 122 -6.03 5.09 9.79
C VAL A 122 -6.40 4.18 8.61
N ALA A 123 -7.26 3.18 8.83
CA ALA A 123 -7.67 2.24 7.79
C ALA A 123 -8.44 2.93 6.64
N PHE A 124 -9.38 3.82 6.97
CA PHE A 124 -10.19 4.50 5.94
C PHE A 124 -9.42 5.61 5.20
N PHE A 125 -8.42 6.22 5.85
CA PHE A 125 -7.60 7.27 5.25
C PHE A 125 -6.33 6.74 4.57
N TYR A 126 -5.99 5.45 4.75
CA TYR A 126 -4.85 4.80 4.09
C TYR A 126 -4.83 5.01 2.56
N PRO A 127 -5.94 4.85 1.81
CA PRO A 127 -5.95 5.08 0.36
C PRO A 127 -5.47 6.49 -0.05
N LEU A 128 -5.69 7.52 0.78
CA LEU A 128 -5.22 8.88 0.50
C LEU A 128 -3.70 8.94 0.40
N GLY A 129 -2.98 8.16 1.22
CA GLY A 129 -1.52 8.05 1.15
C GLY A 129 -1.05 7.56 -0.22
N ARG A 130 -1.73 6.55 -0.79
CA ARG A 130 -1.45 6.06 -2.14
C ARG A 130 -1.79 7.09 -3.22
N VAL A 131 -2.89 7.84 -3.07
CA VAL A 131 -3.26 8.92 -4.00
C VAL A 131 -2.17 9.99 -4.04
N ILE A 132 -1.77 10.48 -2.86
CA ILE A 132 -0.71 11.48 -2.72
C ILE A 132 0.61 10.97 -3.29
N ALA A 133 1.02 9.74 -2.93
CA ALA A 133 2.22 9.12 -3.48
C ALA A 133 2.18 9.00 -5.02
N GLY A 134 1.06 8.55 -5.57
CA GLY A 134 0.87 8.39 -7.02
C GLY A 134 1.00 9.72 -7.76
N MET A 135 0.34 10.76 -7.25
CA MET A 135 0.42 12.12 -7.80
C MET A 135 1.85 12.68 -7.76
N VAL A 136 2.53 12.58 -6.61
CA VAL A 136 3.88 13.13 -6.42
C VAL A 136 4.92 12.37 -7.26
N LEU A 137 4.76 11.07 -7.43
CA LEU A 137 5.77 10.21 -8.06
C LEU A 137 5.47 9.90 -9.54
N GLY A 138 4.33 10.37 -10.06
CA GLY A 138 3.93 10.18 -11.46
C GLY A 138 3.44 8.77 -11.78
N ILE A 139 2.87 8.06 -10.80
CA ILE A 139 2.29 6.73 -10.98
C ILE A 139 0.77 6.89 -11.04
N ARG A 140 0.17 6.54 -12.19
CA ARG A 140 -1.29 6.66 -12.37
C ARG A 140 -2.01 5.59 -11.56
N LEU A 141 -3.20 5.97 -11.09
CA LEU A 141 -4.08 5.14 -10.29
C LEU A 141 -5.39 4.96 -11.05
N LEU A 142 -5.82 3.72 -11.23
CA LEU A 142 -7.00 3.39 -12.04
C LEU A 142 -8.29 3.51 -11.23
N GLY A 143 -8.26 3.15 -9.95
CA GLY A 143 -9.48 3.08 -9.16
C GLY A 143 -9.32 2.38 -7.82
N MET A 144 -10.41 2.32 -7.06
CA MET A 144 -10.48 1.55 -5.82
C MET A 144 -10.77 0.08 -6.13
N CYS A 145 -10.12 -0.82 -5.40
CA CYS A 145 -10.26 -2.27 -5.54
C CYS A 145 -10.05 -2.94 -4.18
N ARG A 146 -10.11 -4.28 -4.15
CA ARG A 146 -9.71 -5.06 -2.98
C ARG A 146 -8.25 -5.47 -3.08
N ASP A 147 -7.58 -5.56 -1.94
CA ASP A 147 -6.22 -6.05 -1.82
C ASP A 147 -6.20 -7.59 -1.61
N GLN A 148 -5.06 -8.14 -1.17
CA GLN A 148 -4.93 -9.57 -0.88
C GLN A 148 -5.63 -10.07 0.38
N TYR A 149 -5.98 -9.15 1.27
CA TYR A 149 -6.69 -9.39 2.51
C TYR A 149 -8.14 -8.90 2.46
N TYR A 150 -8.64 -8.61 1.25
CA TYR A 150 -9.97 -8.04 0.99
C TYR A 150 -10.19 -6.63 1.56
N GLU A 151 -9.11 -5.92 1.87
CA GLU A 151 -9.16 -4.54 2.34
C GLU A 151 -9.29 -3.56 1.16
N PRO A 152 -9.98 -2.42 1.34
CA PRO A 152 -10.04 -1.38 0.32
C PRO A 152 -8.65 -0.81 0.02
N THR A 153 -8.26 -0.84 -1.25
CA THR A 153 -6.99 -0.28 -1.72
C THR A 153 -7.14 0.35 -3.10
N ILE A 154 -6.06 0.87 -3.65
CA ILE A 154 -6.03 1.51 -4.97
C ILE A 154 -5.27 0.64 -5.97
N LYS A 155 -5.93 0.35 -7.11
CA LYS A 155 -5.32 -0.28 -8.28
C LYS A 155 -4.38 0.70 -8.97
N ILE A 156 -3.12 0.31 -9.06
CA ILE A 156 -2.08 1.03 -9.80
C ILE A 156 -2.21 0.69 -11.29
N ASP A 157 -2.08 1.71 -12.16
CA ASP A 157 -1.87 1.51 -13.60
C ASP A 157 -0.48 0.91 -13.82
N TYR A 158 -0.46 -0.38 -14.18
CA TYR A 158 0.78 -1.14 -14.21
C TYR A 158 1.74 -0.68 -15.31
N VAL A 159 1.23 -0.10 -16.41
CA VAL A 159 2.07 0.49 -17.46
C VAL A 159 2.88 1.65 -16.89
N THR A 160 2.20 2.62 -16.27
CA THR A 160 2.93 3.77 -15.67
C THR A 160 3.84 3.34 -14.54
N PHE A 161 3.44 2.33 -13.78
CA PHE A 161 4.27 1.77 -12.74
C PHE A 161 5.56 1.17 -13.32
N LEU A 162 5.49 0.33 -14.35
CA LEU A 162 6.69 -0.27 -14.97
C LEU A 162 7.60 0.77 -15.63
N LYS A 163 7.02 1.80 -16.27
CA LYS A 163 7.77 2.93 -16.85
C LYS A 163 8.44 3.82 -15.80
N THR A 164 7.90 3.87 -14.58
CA THR A 164 8.45 4.69 -13.49
C THR A 164 9.76 4.07 -12.97
N PRO A 165 10.86 4.84 -12.82
CA PRO A 165 12.14 4.29 -12.38
C PRO A 165 12.08 3.74 -10.94
N PRO A 166 12.89 2.72 -10.61
CA PRO A 166 12.84 2.05 -9.29
C PRO A 166 12.92 2.97 -8.06
N PRO A 167 13.74 4.05 -8.03
CA PRO A 167 13.76 4.97 -6.89
C PRO A 167 12.38 5.56 -6.57
N LYS A 168 11.63 5.96 -7.60
CA LYS A 168 10.27 6.52 -7.44
C LYS A 168 9.28 5.44 -6.99
N ARG A 169 9.29 4.25 -7.59
CA ARG A 169 8.41 3.13 -7.18
C ARG A 169 8.64 2.71 -5.73
N LYS A 170 9.91 2.66 -5.31
CA LYS A 170 10.27 2.38 -3.92
C LYS A 170 9.64 3.41 -2.98
N TRP A 171 9.82 4.70 -3.26
CA TRP A 171 9.26 5.77 -2.44
C TRP A 171 7.73 5.81 -2.45
N PHE A 172 7.09 5.33 -3.51
CA PHE A 172 5.63 5.19 -3.57
C PHE A 172 5.12 4.26 -2.45
N PHE A 173 5.70 3.06 -2.34
CA PHE A 173 5.32 2.11 -1.29
C PHE A 173 5.71 2.60 0.11
N PHE A 174 6.88 3.24 0.25
CA PHE A 174 7.30 3.79 1.53
C PHE A 174 6.29 4.84 2.03
N PHE A 175 5.97 5.83 1.19
CA PHE A 175 5.04 6.89 1.56
C PHE A 175 3.65 6.34 1.83
N ALA A 176 3.16 5.41 1.00
CA ALA A 176 1.85 4.79 1.18
C ALA A 176 1.71 4.09 2.54
N GLY A 177 2.72 3.33 2.99
CA GLY A 177 2.71 2.74 4.33
C GLY A 177 2.86 3.79 5.43
N PHE A 178 3.87 4.66 5.31
CA PHE A 178 4.17 5.69 6.31
C PHE A 178 3.04 6.70 6.51
N TRP A 179 2.14 6.85 5.53
CA TRP A 179 0.92 7.64 5.66
C TRP A 179 0.02 7.18 6.82
N THR A 180 0.03 5.89 7.16
CA THR A 180 -0.70 5.36 8.32
C THR A 180 -0.17 5.94 9.64
N VAL A 181 1.15 6.05 9.76
CA VAL A 181 1.84 6.69 10.89
C VAL A 181 1.50 8.18 10.94
N ILE A 182 1.59 8.89 9.80
CA ILE A 182 1.24 10.31 9.70
C ILE A 182 -0.21 10.56 10.15
N THR A 183 -1.15 9.77 9.63
CA THR A 183 -2.58 9.88 9.97
C THR A 183 -2.79 9.71 11.47
N SER A 184 -2.17 8.69 12.05
CA SER A 184 -2.24 8.41 13.49
C SER A 184 -1.65 9.56 14.34
N ILE A 185 -0.50 10.11 13.93
CA ILE A 185 0.12 11.28 14.58
C ILE A 185 -0.81 12.50 14.51
N ILE A 186 -1.43 12.76 13.36
CA ILE A 186 -2.38 13.88 13.21
C ILE A 186 -3.55 13.73 14.18
N VAL A 187 -4.14 12.53 14.28
CA VAL A 187 -5.22 12.25 15.24
C VAL A 187 -4.73 12.40 16.69
N GLY A 188 -3.51 11.95 17.00
CA GLY A 188 -2.89 12.14 18.32
C GLY A 188 -2.65 13.60 18.68
N ILE A 189 -2.20 14.43 17.73
CA ILE A 189 -2.07 15.89 17.92
C ILE A 189 -3.43 16.52 18.20
N ILE A 190 -4.48 16.12 17.47
CA ILE A 190 -5.85 16.60 17.73
C ILE A 190 -6.29 16.20 19.14
N GLY A 191 -6.12 14.94 19.55
CA GLY A 191 -6.45 14.46 20.88
C GLY A 191 -5.72 15.20 22.00
N LEU A 192 -4.42 15.44 21.81
CA LEU A 192 -3.58 16.16 22.75
C LEU A 192 -4.04 17.62 22.92
N ILE A 193 -4.32 18.31 21.82
CA ILE A 193 -4.76 19.72 21.86
C ILE A 193 -6.17 19.83 22.47
N VAL A 194 -7.09 18.93 22.13
CA VAL A 194 -8.49 19.02 22.54
C VAL A 194 -8.71 18.60 23.98
N ALA A 195 -8.05 17.54 24.45
CA ALA A 195 -8.34 16.92 25.74
C ALA A 195 -7.12 16.40 26.50
N GLY A 196 -5.90 16.72 26.06
CA GLY A 196 -4.67 16.13 26.63
C GLY A 196 -4.58 14.61 26.40
N ASP A 197 -5.30 14.07 25.40
CA ASP A 197 -5.36 12.63 25.11
C ASP A 197 -4.14 12.16 24.33
N LEU A 198 -3.48 11.10 24.81
CA LEU A 198 -2.31 10.50 24.17
C LEU A 198 -2.65 9.25 23.34
N THR A 199 -3.92 8.85 23.28
CA THR A 199 -4.31 7.57 22.66
C THR A 199 -3.89 7.49 21.20
N GLY A 200 -3.99 8.60 20.44
CA GLY A 200 -3.60 8.62 19.03
C GLY A 200 -2.11 8.38 18.77
N PHE A 201 -1.24 8.62 19.75
CA PHE A 201 0.19 8.30 19.62
C PHE A 201 0.50 6.82 19.81
N ILE A 202 -0.40 6.04 20.41
CA ILE A 202 -0.20 4.60 20.64
C ILE A 202 -0.14 3.84 19.29
N PRO A 203 -1.15 3.92 18.39
CA PRO A 203 -1.03 3.28 17.09
C PRO A 203 0.13 3.84 16.26
N ALA A 204 0.44 5.13 16.37
CA ALA A 204 1.57 5.73 15.66
C ALA A 204 2.89 5.06 16.07
N THR A 205 3.10 4.83 17.36
CA THR A 205 4.29 4.16 17.89
C THR A 205 4.35 2.70 17.45
N ILE A 206 3.23 1.96 17.54
CA ILE A 206 3.16 0.56 17.12
C ILE A 206 3.48 0.43 15.62
N LEU A 207 2.85 1.25 14.78
CA LEU A 207 3.06 1.26 13.34
C LEU A 207 4.50 1.65 13.01
N LEU A 208 5.06 2.68 13.65
CA LEU A 208 6.45 3.09 13.44
C LEU A 208 7.44 1.98 13.78
N LEU A 209 7.24 1.28 14.90
CA LEU A 209 8.09 0.14 15.28
C LEU A 209 7.95 -1.02 14.30
N PHE A 210 6.73 -1.36 13.90
CA PHE A 210 6.48 -2.44 12.95
C PHE A 210 7.04 -2.14 11.56
N GLU A 211 6.70 -0.99 10.99
CA GLU A 211 7.18 -0.56 9.68
C GLU A 211 8.71 -0.38 9.69
N GLY A 212 9.25 0.23 10.73
CA GLY A 212 10.69 0.38 10.95
C GLY A 212 11.41 -0.97 11.01
N TYR A 213 10.86 -1.95 11.76
CA TYR A 213 11.39 -3.31 11.80
C TYR A 213 11.36 -3.98 10.42
N VAL A 214 10.26 -3.86 9.67
CA VAL A 214 10.18 -4.43 8.32
C VAL A 214 11.23 -3.81 7.40
N VAL A 215 11.35 -2.48 7.38
CA VAL A 215 12.34 -1.76 6.58
C VAL A 215 13.76 -2.18 6.97
N TYR A 216 14.04 -2.28 8.27
CA TYR A 216 15.34 -2.70 8.80
C TYR A 216 15.69 -4.14 8.40
N SER A 217 14.74 -5.08 8.51
CA SER A 217 14.96 -6.49 8.18
C SER A 217 15.25 -6.75 6.70
N GLY A 218 14.87 -5.82 5.81
CA GLY A 218 15.01 -6.00 4.35
C GLY A 218 14.17 -7.15 3.77
N ASN A 219 13.20 -7.68 4.52
CA ASN A 219 12.34 -8.79 4.11
C ASN A 219 11.27 -8.30 3.11
N PRO A 220 11.19 -8.85 1.88
CA PRO A 220 10.25 -8.43 0.84
C PRO A 220 8.95 -9.27 0.81
N SER A 221 8.63 -9.98 1.90
CA SER A 221 7.44 -10.83 2.00
C SER A 221 6.15 -10.06 1.75
N PRO A 222 5.18 -10.62 1.01
CA PRO A 222 3.86 -10.01 0.80
C PRO A 222 3.11 -9.74 2.12
N THR A 223 3.37 -10.52 3.16
CA THR A 223 2.74 -10.40 4.49
C THR A 223 3.20 -9.19 5.30
N ARG A 224 4.15 -8.41 4.76
CA ARG A 224 4.69 -7.21 5.42
C ARG A 224 4.12 -5.91 4.84
N GLY A 225 3.02 -6.01 4.11
CA GLY A 225 2.30 -4.87 3.51
C GLY A 225 3.19 -4.01 2.61
N GLU A 226 2.96 -2.70 2.64
CA GLU A 226 3.69 -1.73 1.81
C GLU A 226 5.20 -1.72 2.06
N MET A 227 5.65 -1.93 3.30
CA MET A 227 7.07 -1.95 3.62
C MET A 227 7.78 -3.20 3.06
N GLY A 228 7.05 -4.30 2.87
CA GLY A 228 7.54 -5.46 2.10
C GLY A 228 7.73 -5.12 0.61
N HIS A 229 6.79 -4.38 0.01
CA HIS A 229 6.91 -3.89 -1.36
C HIS A 229 8.06 -2.88 -1.51
N TYR A 230 8.24 -1.97 -0.56
CA TYR A 230 9.40 -1.07 -0.48
C TYR A 230 10.72 -1.85 -0.50
N ASN A 231 10.87 -2.87 0.34
CA ASN A 231 12.07 -3.70 0.38
C ASN A 231 12.33 -4.44 -0.94
N ARG A 232 11.27 -4.91 -1.61
CA ARG A 232 11.35 -5.54 -2.93
C ARG A 232 11.86 -4.56 -3.98
N GLU A 233 11.28 -3.36 -4.05
CA GLU A 233 11.70 -2.32 -5.00
C GLU A 233 13.10 -1.79 -4.67
N LYS A 234 13.51 -1.73 -3.39
CA LYS A 234 14.90 -1.43 -2.98
C LYS A 234 15.90 -2.45 -3.53
N LYS A 235 15.56 -3.75 -3.52
CA LYS A 235 16.40 -4.80 -4.14
C LYS A 235 16.48 -4.65 -5.66
N ILE A 236 15.36 -4.28 -6.31
CA ILE A 236 15.31 -4.01 -7.75
C ILE A 236 16.15 -2.80 -8.10
N GLU A 237 16.05 -1.70 -7.35
CA GLU A 237 16.85 -0.49 -7.52
C GLU A 237 18.34 -0.79 -7.43
N LYS A 238 18.78 -1.61 -6.46
CA LYS A 238 20.19 -2.00 -6.34
C LYS A 238 20.69 -2.73 -7.60
N ALA A 239 19.88 -3.63 -8.17
CA ALA A 239 20.24 -4.33 -9.41
C ALA A 239 20.24 -3.39 -10.63
N TRP A 240 19.24 -2.50 -10.70
CA TRP A 240 19.10 -1.50 -11.74
C TRP A 240 20.27 -0.51 -11.78
N ARG A 241 20.69 0.02 -10.62
CA ARG A 241 21.86 0.91 -10.50
C ARG A 241 23.16 0.22 -10.94
N LYS A 242 23.30 -1.09 -10.68
CA LYS A 242 24.47 -1.85 -11.15
C LYS A 242 24.53 -1.94 -12.67
N LYS A 243 23.38 -2.19 -13.33
CA LYS A 243 23.30 -2.21 -14.80
C LYS A 243 23.61 -0.84 -15.40
N LEU A 244 23.12 0.25 -14.80
CA LEU A 244 23.45 1.61 -15.24
C LEU A 244 24.94 1.94 -15.18
N ALA A 245 25.66 1.37 -14.20
CA ALA A 245 27.09 1.57 -14.03
C ALA A 245 27.95 0.72 -14.97
N GLN A 246 27.34 -0.21 -15.71
CA GLN A 246 28.00 -1.09 -16.69
C GLN A 246 27.33 -0.85 -18.06
N PRO A 247 27.58 0.30 -18.71
CA PRO A 247 27.09 0.49 -20.07
C PRO A 247 27.72 -0.59 -20.96
N GLU A 248 26.87 -1.37 -21.62
CA GLU A 248 27.24 -2.28 -22.71
C GLU A 248 27.79 -1.51 -23.91
#